data_AF-A0AAJ6JJ78-F1
#
_entry.id   AF-A0AAJ6JJ78-F1
#
_cell.length_a   1.000
_cell.length_b   1.000
_cell.length_c   1.000
_cell.angle_alpha   90.00
_cell.angle_beta   90.00
_cell.angle_gamma   90.00
#
_symmetry.space_group_name_H-M   'P 1'
#
loop_
_entity.id
_entity.type
_entity.pdbx_description
1 polymer ?
#
loop_
_entity_poly.entity_id
_entity_poly.type
_entity_poly.pdbx_seq_one_letter_code
_entity_poly.pdbx_strand_id
1 'polypeptide(L)' 'MLKYYIKTTEALKRLRDNEDGVVSFEYVIVAACVVAAVGAAFGLGGTGPISTALSSAISSISSKVTAAVG' A
#
# COMPACT_ATOMS: atom_id res chain seq x y z
N MET A 1 21.50 4.80 36.87
CA MET A 1 20.09 4.73 36.40
C MET A 1 19.59 6.08 35.91
N LEU A 2 19.51 7.12 36.76
CA LEU A 2 18.94 8.44 36.40
C LEU A 2 19.61 9.11 35.19
N LYS A 3 20.94 8.99 35.09
CA LYS A 3 21.74 9.51 33.96
C LYS A 3 21.37 8.88 32.60
N TYR A 4 20.99 7.59 32.60
CA TYR A 4 20.53 6.91 31.40
C TYR A 4 19.10 7.29 31.03
N TYR A 5 18.22 7.42 32.03
CA TYR A 5 16.84 7.86 31.86
C TYR A 5 16.74 9.28 31.28
N ILE A 6 17.63 10.18 31.71
CA ILE A 6 17.74 11.54 31.16
C ILE A 6 18.22 11.47 29.70
N LYS A 7 19.28 10.71 29.42
CA LYS A 7 19.82 10.55 28.05
C LYS A 7 18.79 9.98 27.07
N THR A 8 18.04 8.97 27.46
CA THR A 8 17.01 8.37 26.60
C THR A 8 15.84 9.32 26.37
N THR A 9 15.42 10.05 27.41
CA THR A 9 14.34 11.05 27.30
C THR A 9 14.75 12.25 26.43
N GLU A 10 15.99 12.73 26.53
CA GLU A 10 16.53 13.78 25.67
C GLU A 10 16.66 13.33 24.21
N ALA A 11 17.12 12.09 23.98
CA ALA A 11 17.19 11.53 22.64
C ALA A 11 15.80 11.43 22.00
N LEU A 12 14.78 11.03 22.77
CA LEU A 12 13.40 10.92 22.29
C LEU A 12 12.76 12.29 22.00
N LYS A 13 13.03 13.30 22.83
CA LYS A 13 12.61 14.69 22.59
C LYS A 13 13.28 15.26 21.35
N ARG A 14 14.58 15.03 21.17
CA ARG A 14 15.32 15.42 19.95
C ARG A 14 14.83 14.69 18.71
N LEU A 15 14.44 13.42 18.82
CA LEU A 15 13.85 12.67 17.71
C LEU A 15 12.49 13.25 17.29
N ARG A 16 11.69 13.68 18.27
CA ARG A 16 10.38 14.31 18.06
C ARG A 16 10.51 15.71 17.47
N ASP A 17 11.51 16.49 17.91
CA ASP A 17 11.76 17.83 17.39
C ASP A 17 12.53 17.79 16.04
N ASN A 18 12.96 16.61 15.57
CA ASN A 18 13.57 16.41 14.26
C ASN A 18 12.47 16.26 13.21
N GLU A 19 12.03 17.39 12.63
CA GLU A 19 11.00 17.41 11.58
C GLU A 19 11.34 16.48 10.39
N ASP A 20 12.62 16.35 10.02
CA ASP A 20 13.08 15.42 8.98
C ASP A 20 12.73 13.95 9.28
N GLY A 21 12.74 13.57 10.57
CA GLY A 21 12.38 12.22 11.01
C GLY A 21 10.88 11.99 11.04
N VAL A 22 10.10 12.99 11.44
CA VAL A 22 8.61 12.93 11.48
C VAL A 22 8.06 12.82 10.06
N VAL A 23 8.63 13.58 9.13
CA VAL A 23 8.30 13.49 7.71
C VAL A 23 8.68 12.12 7.13
N SER A 24 9.82 11.54 7.56
CA SER A 24 10.21 10.18 7.15
C SER A 24 9.24 9.10 7.63
N PHE A 25 8.72 9.20 8.86
CA PHE A 25 7.72 8.25 9.37
C PHE A 25 6.38 8.38 8.66
N GLU A 26 5.96 9.62 8.36
CA GLU A 26 4.73 9.86 7.61
C GLU A 26 4.81 9.25 6.21
N TYR A 27 5.91 9.46 5.49
CA TYR A 27 6.11 8.84 4.17
C TYR A 27 6.10 7.31 4.23
N VAL A 28 6.65 6.69 5.28
CA VAL A 28 6.60 5.23 5.45
C VAL A 28 5.17 4.73 5.68
N ILE A 29 4.39 5.44 6.50
CA ILE A 29 3.00 5.08 6.76
C ILE A 29 2.16 5.24 5.49
N VAL A 30 2.32 6.35 4.77
CA VAL A 30 1.64 6.59 3.49
C VAL A 30 2.03 5.52 2.47
N ALA A 31 3.30 5.17 2.35
CA ALA A 31 3.76 4.10 1.47
C ALA A 31 3.12 2.75 1.83
N ALA A 32 3.02 2.41 3.12
CA ALA A 32 2.36 1.19 3.58
C ALA A 32 0.86 1.20 3.21
N CYS A 33 0.17 2.33 3.38
CA CYS A 33 -1.23 2.48 2.97
C CYS A 33 -1.42 2.32 1.46
N VAL A 34 -0.52 2.88 0.64
CA VAL A 34 -0.57 2.73 -0.83
C VAL A 34 -0.36 1.27 -1.21
N VAL A 35 0.65 0.60 -0.66
CA VAL A 35 0.90 -0.82 -0.93
C VAL A 35 -0.29 -1.69 -0.51
N ALA A 36 -0.92 -1.40 0.63
CA ALA A 36 -2.11 -2.12 1.08
C ALA A 36 -3.31 -1.91 0.13
N ALA A 37 -3.56 -0.67 -0.30
CA ALA A 37 -4.64 -0.35 -1.24
C ALA A 37 -4.41 -1.02 -2.61
N VAL A 38 -3.19 -0.94 -3.15
CA VAL A 38 -2.82 -1.60 -4.40
C VAL A 38 -2.91 -3.12 -4.26
N GLY A 39 -2.44 -3.69 -3.15
CA GLY A 39 -2.55 -5.11 -2.86
C GLY A 39 -4.00 -5.58 -2.75
N ALA A 40 -4.89 -4.78 -2.17
CA ALA A 40 -6.33 -5.07 -2.11
C ALA A 40 -7.00 -5.02 -3.49
N ALA A 41 -6.61 -4.06 -4.34
CA ALA A 41 -7.21 -3.85 -5.66
C ALA A 41 -6.72 -4.86 -6.71
N PHE A 42 -5.41 -5.16 -6.71
CA PHE A 42 -4.74 -5.99 -7.72
C PHE A 42 -4.40 -7.40 -7.24
N GLY A 43 -4.51 -7.66 -5.93
CA GLY A 43 -4.05 -8.91 -5.31
C GLY A 43 -2.52 -8.95 -5.23
N LEU A 44 -1.98 -9.58 -4.18
CA LEU A 44 -0.53 -9.72 -4.02
C LEU A 44 0.13 -10.64 -5.06
N GLY A 45 -0.66 -11.38 -5.84
CA GLY A 45 -0.22 -12.27 -6.92
C GLY A 45 -0.87 -11.97 -8.28
N GLY A 46 -1.42 -10.77 -8.50
CA GLY A 46 -2.05 -10.39 -9.77
C GLY A 46 -3.45 -10.98 -10.02
N THR A 47 -4.06 -11.61 -9.02
CA THR A 47 -5.38 -12.25 -9.06
C THR A 47 -6.47 -11.44 -8.33
N GLY A 48 -6.26 -10.13 -8.15
CA GLY A 48 -7.20 -9.30 -7.41
C GLY A 48 -8.50 -8.98 -8.14
N PRO A 49 -9.44 -8.29 -7.46
CA PRO A 49 -10.75 -7.96 -7.99
C PRO A 49 -10.74 -7.28 -9.36
N ILE A 50 -9.77 -6.39 -9.60
CA ILE A 50 -9.62 -5.71 -10.91
C ILE A 50 -9.27 -6.71 -12.02
N SER A 51 -8.31 -7.61 -11.76
CA SER A 51 -7.87 -8.64 -12.72
C SER A 51 -9.03 -9.57 -13.09
N THR A 52 -9.80 -9.99 -12.09
CA THR A 52 -11.00 -10.82 -12.27
C THR A 52 -12.06 -10.09 -13.09
N ALA A 53 -12.40 -8.85 -12.72
CA ALA A 53 -13.41 -8.06 -13.43
C ALA A 53 -13.05 -7.84 -14.91
N LEU A 54 -11.78 -7.51 -15.18
CA LEU A 54 -11.30 -7.29 -16.54
C LEU A 54 -11.33 -8.58 -17.36
N SER A 55 -10.87 -9.69 -16.78
CA SER A 55 -10.89 -11.01 -17.42
C SER A 55 -12.31 -11.48 -17.73
N SER A 56 -13.26 -11.26 -16.80
CA SER A 56 -14.67 -11.57 -17.01
C SER A 56 -15.29 -10.73 -18.12
N ALA A 57 -15.00 -9.43 -18.16
CA ALA A 57 -15.49 -8.53 -19.21
C ALA A 57 -14.97 -8.96 -20.60
N ILE A 58 -13.66 -9.23 -20.70
CA ILE A 58 -13.03 -9.72 -21.95
C ILE A 58 -13.67 -11.05 -22.39
N SER A 59 -13.87 -11.98 -21.46
CA SER A 59 -14.49 -13.27 -21.75
C SER A 59 -15.93 -13.12 -22.25
N SER A 60 -16.70 -12.19 -21.67
CA SER A 60 -18.07 -11.88 -22.09
C SER A 60 -18.11 -11.23 -23.49
N ILE A 61 -17.17 -10.34 -23.80
CA ILE A 61 -17.06 -9.74 -25.13
C ILE A 61 -16.68 -10.82 -26.14
N SER A 62 -15.66 -11.63 -25.83
CA SER A 62 -15.19 -12.69 -26.71
C SER A 62 -16.30 -13.70 -27.04
N SER A 63 -17.11 -14.09 -26.06
CA SER A 63 -18.21 -15.04 -26.30
C SER A 63 -19.28 -14.46 -27.22
N LYS A 64 -19.63 -13.18 -27.05
CA LYS A 64 -20.59 -12.50 -27.92
C LYS A 64 -20.06 -12.33 -29.34
N VAL A 65 -18.78 -12.02 -29.51
CA VAL A 65 -18.14 -11.94 -30.83
C VAL A 65 -18.21 -13.30 -31.50
N THR A 66 -17.73 -14.36 -30.85
CA THR A 66 -17.76 -15.71 -31.41
C THR A 66 -19.16 -16.14 -31.83
N ALA A 67 -20.19 -15.86 -31.01
CA ALA A 67 -21.58 -16.16 -31.34
C ALA A 67 -22.17 -15.32 -32.49
N ALA A 68 -21.56 -14.18 -32.84
CA ALA A 68 -22.00 -13.34 -33.94
C ALA A 68 -21.34 -13.70 -35.27
N VAL A 69 -20.14 -14.32 -35.24
CA VAL A 69 -19.39 -14.69 -36.46
C VAL A 69 -19.39 -16.20 -36.75
N GLY A 70 -19.76 -17.05 -35.80
CA GLY A 70 -19.91 -18.50 -35.98
C GLY A 70 -21.37 -18.92 -35.97
#